data_AF-A0A944X2D4-F1
#
_entry.id   AF-A0A944X2D4-F1
#
_cell.length_a   1.000
_cell.length_b   1.000
_cell.length_c   1.000
_cell.angle_alpha   90.00
_cell.angle_beta   90.00
_cell.angle_gamma   90.00
#
_symmetry.space_group_name_H-M   'P 1'
#
loop_
_entity.id
_entity.type
_entity.pdbx_description
1 polymer ?
#
loop_
_entity_poly.entity_id
_entity_poly.type
_entity_poly.pdbx_seq_one_letter_code
_entity_poly.pdbx_strand_id
1 'polypeptide(L)'
;MQFFTSGFFWFIEGIFLCLIIIGLKYWTEERNIPMPFWKWLVILIWILYSGFTIAFIGTCLGENEPAAALKGGMLFSLIAIVSAYGLSRLLGFFRLTRHQPK
;
A
#
# COMPACT_ATOMS: atom_id res chain seq x y z
N MET A 1 0.90 -13.37 -22.01
CA MET A 1 1.56 -12.55 -20.97
C MET A 1 1.50 -11.06 -21.33
N GLN A 2 0.30 -10.48 -21.47
CA GLN A 2 0.08 -9.04 -21.76
C GLN A 2 -0.78 -8.34 -20.71
N PHE A 3 -1.20 -9.06 -19.66
CA PHE A 3 -2.19 -8.56 -18.71
C PHE A 3 -1.60 -7.47 -17.78
N PHE A 4 -0.43 -7.69 -17.20
CA PHE A 4 0.23 -6.75 -16.28
C PHE A 4 0.72 -5.44 -16.94
N THR A 5 0.87 -5.44 -18.26
CA THR A 5 1.22 -4.25 -19.04
C THR A 5 -0.01 -3.61 -19.70
N SER A 6 -1.19 -4.24 -19.60
CA SER A 6 -2.41 -3.72 -20.20
C SER A 6 -2.94 -2.51 -19.43
N GLY A 7 -3.41 -1.49 -20.14
CA GLY A 7 -4.07 -0.33 -19.50
C GLY A 7 -5.28 -0.72 -18.63
N PHE A 8 -5.90 -1.87 -18.91
CA PHE A 8 -7.01 -2.41 -18.12
C PHE A 8 -6.58 -2.83 -16.71
N PHE A 9 -5.40 -3.46 -16.57
CA PHE A 9 -4.86 -3.82 -15.26
C PHE A 9 -4.61 -2.58 -14.40
N TRP A 10 -3.94 -1.57 -14.97
CA TRP A 10 -3.67 -0.30 -14.30
C TRP A 10 -4.95 0.48 -13.93
N PHE A 11 -5.98 0.39 -14.78
CA PHE A 11 -7.27 0.99 -14.49
C PHE A 11 -7.96 0.35 -13.28
N ILE A 12 -7.96 -0.99 -13.21
CA ILE A 12 -8.50 -1.73 -12.06
C ILE A 12 -7.70 -1.42 -10.80
N GLU A 13 -6.38 -1.39 -10.87
CA GLU A 13 -5.53 -1.03 -9.74
C GLU A 13 -5.85 0.38 -9.23
N GLY A 14 -6.06 1.34 -10.13
CA GLY A 14 -6.49 2.70 -9.80
C GLY A 14 -7.83 2.76 -9.05
N ILE A 15 -8.80 1.91 -9.42
CA ILE A 15 -10.08 1.81 -8.69
C ILE A 15 -9.84 1.27 -7.27
N PHE A 16 -9.07 0.19 -7.12
CA PHE A 16 -8.74 -0.36 -5.80
C PHE A 16 -8.01 0.65 -4.92
N LEU A 17 -7.09 1.40 -5.50
CA LEU A 17 -6.39 2.50 -4.84
C LEU A 17 -7.37 3.54 -4.27
N CYS A 18 -8.31 4.01 -5.09
CA CYS A 18 -9.34 4.95 -4.66
C CYS A 18 -10.20 4.38 -3.52
N LEU A 19 -10.61 3.12 -3.63
CA LEU A 19 -11.39 2.44 -2.58
C LEU A 19 -10.62 2.33 -1.26
N ILE A 20 -9.32 2.02 -1.32
CA ILE A 20 -8.45 1.97 -0.13
C ILE A 20 -8.37 3.35 0.54
N ILE A 21 -8.17 4.43 -0.22
CA ILE A 21 -8.08 5.79 0.32
C ILE A 21 -9.41 6.21 0.96
N ILE A 22 -10.53 5.95 0.29
CA ILE A 22 -11.88 6.25 0.79
C ILE A 22 -12.16 5.45 2.08
N GLY A 23 -11.90 4.14 2.06
CA GLY A 23 -12.08 3.29 3.22
C GLY A 23 -11.21 3.70 4.40
N LEU A 24 -9.96 4.10 4.14
CA LEU A 24 -9.07 4.63 5.17
C LEU A 24 -9.61 5.93 5.76
N LYS A 25 -10.12 6.84 4.93
CA LYS A 25 -10.73 8.09 5.39
C LYS A 25 -11.91 7.83 6.33
N TYR A 26 -12.89 7.03 5.89
CA TYR A 26 -14.05 6.67 6.73
C TYR A 26 -13.61 6.03 8.06
N TRP A 27 -12.68 5.09 8.00
CA TRP A 27 -12.16 4.43 9.21
C TRP A 27 -11.47 5.40 10.17
N THR A 28 -10.73 6.40 9.66
CA THR A 28 -10.10 7.42 10.51
C THR A 28 -11.10 8.39 11.13
N GLU A 29 -12.17 8.72 10.40
CA GLU A 29 -13.26 9.58 10.89
C GLU A 29 -14.06 8.87 11.99
N GLU A 30 -14.44 7.61 11.78
CA GLU A 30 -15.14 6.79 12.79
C GLU A 30 -14.35 6.67 14.10
N ARG A 31 -13.02 6.63 14.02
CA ARG A 31 -12.14 6.48 15.17
C ARG A 31 -11.59 7.78 15.74
N ASN A 32 -12.06 8.93 15.23
CA ASN A 32 -11.60 10.26 15.64
C ASN A 32 -10.06 10.38 15.65
N ILE A 33 -9.39 9.79 14.65
CA ILE A 33 -7.93 9.81 14.56
C ILE A 33 -7.51 11.11 13.89
N PRO A 34 -6.74 11.99 14.57
CA PRO A 34 -6.27 13.23 13.95
C PRO A 34 -5.26 12.89 12.84
N MET A 35 -5.68 13.15 11.60
CA MET A 35 -4.92 12.96 10.36
C MET A 35 -4.55 14.32 9.76
N PRO A 36 -3.55 15.04 10.30
CA PRO A 36 -3.00 16.21 9.64
C PRO A 36 -2.48 15.84 8.25
N PHE A 37 -2.47 16.81 7.34
CA PHE A 37 -2.12 16.64 5.93
C PHE A 37 -0.79 15.89 5.70
N TRP A 38 0.23 16.09 6.55
CA TRP A 38 1.49 15.36 6.42
C TRP A 38 1.31 13.84 6.56
N LYS A 39 0.45 13.36 7.49
CA LYS A 39 0.19 11.91 7.62
C LYS A 39 -0.42 11.34 6.33
N TRP A 40 -1.30 12.09 5.67
CA TRP A 40 -1.84 11.72 4.37
C TRP A 40 -0.76 11.63 3.29
N LEU A 41 0.20 12.55 3.26
CA LEU A 41 1.34 12.48 2.33
C LEU A 41 2.19 11.23 2.56
N VAL A 42 2.50 10.87 3.82
CA VAL A 42 3.30 9.66 4.10
C VAL A 42 2.55 8.40 3.65
N ILE A 43 1.25 8.31 3.92
CA ILE A 43 0.42 7.20 3.46
C ILE A 43 0.42 7.13 1.93
N LEU A 44 0.26 8.27 1.25
CA LEU A 44 0.24 8.33 -0.21
C LEU A 44 1.58 7.88 -0.81
N ILE A 45 2.71 8.33 -0.24
CA ILE A 45 4.05 7.87 -0.65
C ILE A 45 4.19 6.36 -0.46
N TRP A 46 3.74 5.82 0.66
CA TRP A 46 3.82 4.39 0.95
C TRP A 46 2.95 3.56 0.00
N ILE A 47 1.77 4.04 -0.32
CA ILE A 47 0.86 3.44 -1.29
C ILE A 47 1.51 3.41 -2.68
N LEU A 48 2.07 4.54 -3.14
CA LEU A 48 2.76 4.61 -4.43
C LEU A 48 3.96 3.66 -4.49
N TYR A 49 4.73 3.59 -3.40
CA TYR A 49 5.84 2.64 -3.29
C TYR A 49 5.37 1.17 -3.35
N SER A 50 4.24 0.87 -2.72
CA SER A 50 3.64 -0.47 -2.75
C SER A 50 3.13 -0.83 -4.16
N GLY A 51 2.46 0.10 -4.84
CA GLY A 51 2.06 -0.04 -6.24
C GLY A 51 3.26 -0.24 -7.16
N PHE A 52 4.33 0.57 -6.99
CA PHE A 52 5.59 0.39 -7.71
C PHE A 52 6.20 -1.00 -7.49
N THR A 53 6.13 -1.53 -6.27
CA THR A 53 6.64 -2.87 -5.96
C THR A 53 5.87 -3.95 -6.73
N ILE A 54 4.53 -3.85 -6.77
CA ILE A 54 3.67 -4.77 -7.53
C ILE A 54 3.95 -4.66 -9.02
N ALA A 55 4.04 -3.44 -9.54
CA ALA A 55 4.40 -3.13 -10.91
C ALA A 55 5.75 -3.74 -11.31
N PHE A 56 6.77 -3.56 -10.48
CA PHE A 56 8.11 -4.09 -10.70
C PHE A 56 8.08 -5.62 -10.81
N ILE A 57 7.41 -6.30 -9.86
CA ILE A 57 7.27 -7.77 -9.89
C ILE A 57 6.52 -8.21 -11.15
N GLY A 58 5.42 -7.55 -11.49
CA GLY A 58 4.62 -7.85 -12.68
C GLY A 58 5.42 -7.71 -13.98
N THR A 59 6.21 -6.64 -14.11
CA THR A 59 7.07 -6.39 -15.26
C THR A 59 8.17 -7.44 -15.37
N CYS A 60 8.91 -7.74 -14.29
CA CYS A 60 9.97 -8.76 -14.32
C CYS A 60 9.43 -10.16 -14.64
N LEU A 61 8.23 -10.50 -14.15
CA LEU A 61 7.56 -11.75 -14.52
C LEU A 61 7.12 -11.75 -15.99
N GLY A 62 6.69 -10.61 -16.53
CA GLY A 62 6.33 -10.45 -17.93
C GLY A 62 7.52 -10.55 -18.89
N GLU A 63 8.70 -10.13 -18.45
CA GLU A 63 9.95 -10.18 -19.21
C GLU A 63 10.71 -11.53 -19.09
N ASN A 64 10.08 -12.56 -18.48
CA ASN A 64 10.70 -13.87 -18.21
C ASN A 64 11.97 -13.80 -17.33
N GLU A 65 12.04 -12.83 -16.42
CA GLU A 65 13.13 -12.66 -15.45
C GLU A 65 12.65 -12.97 -14.00
N PRO A 66 12.24 -14.22 -13.70
CA PRO A 66 11.65 -14.57 -12.39
C PRO A 66 12.65 -14.44 -11.24
N ALA A 67 13.95 -14.58 -11.51
CA ALA A 67 15.00 -14.39 -10.51
C ALA A 67 15.10 -12.92 -10.07
N ALA A 68 14.92 -11.97 -10.99
CA ALA A 68 14.87 -10.54 -10.68
C ALA A 68 13.58 -10.19 -9.94
N ALA A 69 12.44 -10.75 -10.38
CA ALA A 69 11.15 -10.58 -9.71
C ALA A 69 11.19 -11.05 -8.25
N LEU A 70 11.82 -12.21 -7.98
CA LEU A 70 11.91 -12.78 -6.64
C LEU A 70 12.85 -11.96 -5.74
N LYS A 71 14.07 -11.66 -6.21
CA LYS A 71 15.05 -10.91 -5.43
C LYS A 71 14.61 -9.47 -5.16
N GLY A 72 14.20 -8.76 -6.21
CA GLY A 72 13.71 -7.38 -6.09
C GLY A 72 12.39 -7.32 -5.35
N GLY A 73 11.47 -8.25 -5.62
CA GLY A 73 10.20 -8.37 -4.91
C GLY A 73 10.39 -8.60 -3.42
N MET A 74 11.28 -9.51 -3.00
CA MET A 74 11.60 -9.73 -1.58
C MET A 74 12.16 -8.46 -0.91
N LEU A 75 13.09 -7.77 -1.56
CA LEU A 75 13.69 -6.55 -1.01
C LEU A 75 12.65 -5.43 -0.85
N PHE A 76 11.93 -5.12 -1.93
CA PHE A 76 10.97 -4.01 -1.92
C PHE A 76 9.78 -4.31 -1.02
N SER A 77 9.26 -5.54 -1.00
CA SER A 77 8.17 -5.94 -0.11
C SER A 77 8.58 -5.94 1.36
N LEU A 78 9.81 -6.34 1.70
CA LEU A 78 10.30 -6.24 3.07
C LEU A 78 10.31 -4.79 3.56
N ILE A 79 10.80 -3.86 2.73
CA ILE A 79 10.77 -2.43 3.03
C ILE A 79 9.32 -1.93 3.16
N ALA A 80 8.41 -2.37 2.29
CA ALA A 80 6.99 -2.03 2.36
C ALA A 80 6.36 -2.50 3.68
N ILE A 81 6.65 -3.72 4.13
CA ILE A 81 6.13 -4.28 5.39
C ILE A 81 6.69 -3.54 6.60
N VAL A 82 8.00 -3.29 6.65
CA VAL A 82 8.64 -2.57 7.77
C VAL A 82 8.10 -1.14 7.86
N SER A 83 7.96 -0.45 6.72
CA SER A 83 7.38 0.89 6.68
C SER A 83 5.88 0.90 7.01
N ALA A 84 5.12 -0.13 6.65
CA ALA A 84 3.72 -0.29 7.06
C ALA A 84 3.59 -0.40 8.58
N TYR A 85 4.48 -1.17 9.21
CA TYR A 85 4.56 -1.25 10.67
C TYR A 85 4.90 0.11 11.28
N GLY A 86 5.89 0.82 10.74
CA GLY A 86 6.23 2.18 11.17
C GLY A 86 5.05 3.16 11.05
N LEU A 87 4.33 3.12 9.92
CA LEU A 87 3.12 3.91 9.66
C LEU A 87 2.03 3.61 10.67
N SER A 88 1.73 2.34 10.93
CA SER A 88 0.72 1.95 11.90
C SER A 88 1.04 2.50 13.30
N ARG A 89 2.33 2.59 13.66
CA ARG A 89 2.77 3.18 14.92
C ARG A 89 2.62 4.70 14.93
N LEU A 90 3.00 5.36 13.83
CA LEU A 90 2.91 6.81 13.62
C LEU A 90 1.46 7.31 13.60
N LEU A 91 0.55 6.52 13.02
CA LEU A 91 -0.88 6.79 13.01
C LEU A 91 -1.55 6.49 14.36
N GLY A 92 -0.84 5.85 15.30
CA GLY A 92 -1.42 5.43 16.59
C GLY A 92 -2.40 4.26 16.46
N PHE A 93 -2.38 3.54 15.33
CA PHE A 93 -3.31 2.46 14.97
C PHE A 93 -3.44 1.40 16.07
N PHE A 94 -2.30 0.98 16.64
CA PHE A 94 -2.24 -0.04 17.69
C PHE A 94 -2.57 0.45 19.12
N ARG A 95 -2.60 1.77 19.35
CA ARG A 95 -2.96 2.32 20.67
C ARG A 95 -4.47 2.45 20.86
N LEU A 96 -5.20 2.75 19.79
CA LEU A 96 -6.64 2.99 19.84
C LEU A 96 -7.47 1.70 19.69
N THR A 97 -6.89 0.63 19.14
CA THR A 97 -7.52 -0.69 19.05
C THR A 97 -7.63 -1.42 20.39
N ARG A 98 -6.90 -1.00 21.44
CA ARG A 98 -6.99 -1.58 22.79
C ARG A 98 -8.19 -1.11 23.62
N HIS A 99 -8.89 -0.06 23.21
CA HIS A 99 -9.96 0.58 24.00
C HIS A 99 -11.36 0.45 23.36
N GLN A 100 -11.65 -0.70 22.76
CA GLN A 100 -13.05 -1.09 22.47
C GLN A 100 -13.49 -2.10 23.54
N PRO A 101 -14.05 -1.68 24.69
CA PRO A 101 -14.93 -2.57 25.42
C PRO A 101 -16.13 -2.87 24.51
N LYS A 102 -16.47 -4.15 24.42
CA LYS A 102 -17.66 -4.65 23.72
C LYS A 102 -18.94 -3.99 24.24
#